data_AF-A0A9E2L9P6-F1
#
_entry.id   AF-A0A9E2L9P6-F1
#
_cell.length_a   1.000
_cell.length_b   1.000
_cell.length_c   1.000
_cell.angle_alpha   90.00
_cell.angle_beta   90.00
_cell.angle_gamma   90.00
#
_symmetry.space_group_name_H-M   'P 1'
#
loop_
_entity.id
_entity.type
_entity.pdbx_description
1 polymer ?
#
loop_
_entity_poly.entity_id
_entity_poly.type
_entity_poly.pdbx_seq_one_letter_code
_entity_poly.pdbx_strand_id
1 'polypeptide(L)'
;MIRPTFSDNTLQFRIPTSWPELTQEQLRITLAVMAHYSQDKAKTVLFLRLTGIKVHRKMAAGWICSVRLGWFRRKRFFLKLHEIAYFLHQLDFLDSFCGPVRLELLHGRKAVDARLHGLSFGEYLMAENLYQGFLATGEGRLMEEMAALLYRRKNGSASGRFRMSATEQMGIFVWWNGVKSLFELQFRHLFQPVAAGAQVNMQQVMDMQIRALTGGDITKETQILEQDCWRALTELDAQAAEAEEYYKKHGR
;
A
#
# COMPACT_ATOMS: atom_id res chain seq x y z
N MET A 1 -11.30 4.16 16.78
CA MET A 1 -12.00 5.44 16.45
C MET A 1 -11.29 6.63 17.08
N ILE A 2 -11.24 7.77 16.39
CA ILE A 2 -10.61 9.02 16.86
C ILE A 2 -11.52 9.70 17.87
N ARG A 3 -10.96 10.07 19.03
CA ARG A 3 -11.70 10.81 20.05
C ARG A 3 -11.61 12.30 19.75
N PRO A 4 -12.73 12.98 19.48
CA PRO A 4 -12.70 14.44 19.36
C PRO A 4 -12.48 15.08 20.71
N THR A 5 -11.79 16.23 20.71
CA THR A 5 -11.62 17.07 21.90
C THR A 5 -12.66 18.19 21.88
N PHE A 6 -13.11 18.60 23.07
CA PHE A 6 -14.03 19.71 23.24
C PHE A 6 -13.46 20.67 24.28
N SER A 7 -13.03 21.84 23.83
CA SER A 7 -12.49 22.95 24.64
C SER A 7 -12.95 24.27 24.04
N ASP A 8 -13.16 25.29 24.88
CA ASP A 8 -13.53 26.65 24.45
C ASP A 8 -14.74 26.69 23.48
N ASN A 9 -15.76 25.87 23.78
CA ASN A 9 -16.95 25.66 22.95
C ASN A 9 -16.67 25.19 21.50
N THR A 10 -15.46 24.72 21.22
CA THR A 10 -14.99 24.25 19.93
C THR A 10 -14.82 22.73 19.96
N LEU A 11 -15.37 22.06 18.95
CA LEU A 11 -15.21 20.62 18.75
C LEU A 11 -14.10 20.39 17.71
N GLN A 12 -12.99 19.76 18.12
CA GLN A 12 -11.86 19.50 17.24
C GLN A 12 -11.77 18.03 16.87
N PHE A 13 -11.51 17.77 15.60
CA PHE A 13 -11.20 16.45 15.07
C PHE A 13 -9.79 16.48 14.50
N ARG A 14 -8.96 15.52 14.92
CA ARG A 14 -7.63 15.28 14.32
C ARG A 14 -7.70 13.99 13.55
N ILE A 15 -7.84 14.07 12.23
CA ILE A 15 -7.82 12.90 11.36
C ILE A 15 -6.41 12.71 10.78
N PRO A 16 -6.04 11.47 10.38
CA PRO A 16 -4.75 11.21 9.75
C PRO A 16 -4.63 11.99 8.45
N THR A 17 -3.44 12.49 8.16
CA THR A 17 -3.11 13.22 6.93
C THR A 17 -2.16 12.45 6.01
N SER A 18 -1.69 11.28 6.44
CA SER A 18 -0.79 10.42 5.67
C SER A 18 -0.99 8.94 6.03
N TRP A 19 -0.53 8.04 5.16
CA TRP A 19 -0.58 6.60 5.41
C TRP A 19 0.15 6.18 6.71
N PRO A 20 1.38 6.65 7.02
CA PRO A 20 2.11 6.24 8.23
C PRO A 20 1.48 6.69 9.55
N GLU A 21 0.63 7.72 9.54
CA GLU A 21 -0.09 8.19 10.73
C GLU A 21 -1.22 7.26 11.17
N LEU A 22 -1.65 6.34 10.29
CA LEU A 22 -2.73 5.40 10.60
C LEU A 22 -2.26 4.36 11.63
N THR A 23 -2.96 4.31 12.76
CA THR A 23 -2.90 3.15 13.65
C THR A 23 -3.42 1.88 12.94
N GLN A 24 -3.06 0.69 13.43
CA GLN A 24 -3.53 -0.57 12.87
C GLN A 24 -5.07 -0.69 12.82
N GLU A 25 -5.80 -0.13 13.78
CA GLU A 25 -7.27 -0.09 13.75
C GLU A 25 -7.79 0.85 12.64
N GLN A 26 -7.21 2.05 12.52
CA GLN A 26 -7.61 3.02 11.50
C GLN A 26 -7.25 2.51 10.10
N LEU A 27 -6.11 1.84 9.94
CA LEU A 27 -5.71 1.21 8.68
C LEU A 27 -6.72 0.13 8.28
N ARG A 28 -7.14 -0.77 9.19
CA ARG A 28 -8.19 -1.76 8.88
C ARG A 28 -9.50 -1.11 8.43
N ILE A 29 -9.93 -0.04 9.10
CA ILE A 29 -11.13 0.71 8.71
C ILE A 29 -10.95 1.33 7.33
N THR A 30 -9.79 1.93 7.06
CA THR A 30 -9.45 2.56 5.77
C THR A 30 -9.51 1.56 4.63
N LEU A 31 -8.82 0.42 4.79
CA LEU A 31 -8.81 -0.67 3.81
C LEU A 31 -10.21 -1.23 3.57
N ALA A 32 -11.02 -1.40 4.62
CA ALA A 32 -12.40 -1.87 4.48
C ALA A 32 -13.27 -0.87 3.71
N VAL A 33 -13.08 0.44 3.93
CA VAL A 33 -13.80 1.45 3.17
C VAL A 33 -13.37 1.45 1.70
N MET A 34 -12.07 1.39 1.41
CA MET A 34 -11.57 1.35 0.03
C MET A 34 -12.01 0.09 -0.72
N ALA A 35 -12.12 -1.05 -0.03
CA ALA A 35 -12.57 -2.31 -0.65
C ALA A 35 -14.06 -2.32 -1.04
N HIS A 36 -14.89 -1.45 -0.46
CA HIS A 36 -16.35 -1.54 -0.57
C HIS A 36 -17.04 -0.26 -1.10
N TYR A 37 -16.30 0.83 -1.25
CA TYR A 37 -16.82 2.10 -1.73
C TYR A 37 -15.96 2.64 -2.88
N SER A 38 -16.59 3.28 -3.86
CA SER A 38 -15.87 4.02 -4.91
C SER A 38 -15.03 5.14 -4.30
N GLN A 39 -13.98 5.56 -5.01
CA GLN A 39 -13.07 6.63 -4.57
C GLN A 39 -13.82 7.89 -4.11
N ASP A 40 -14.81 8.34 -4.91
CA ASP A 40 -15.66 9.51 -4.60
C ASP A 40 -16.40 9.40 -3.25
N LYS A 41 -16.77 8.17 -2.84
CA LYS A 41 -17.53 7.92 -1.61
C LYS A 41 -16.61 7.56 -0.44
N ALA A 42 -15.45 6.97 -0.72
CA ALA A 42 -14.54 6.42 0.28
C ALA A 42 -14.11 7.48 1.30
N LYS A 43 -13.66 8.66 0.85
CA LYS A 43 -13.23 9.75 1.75
C LYS A 43 -14.32 10.18 2.72
N THR A 44 -15.56 10.34 2.22
CA THR A 44 -16.71 10.74 3.06
C THR A 44 -17.07 9.66 4.09
N VAL A 45 -17.13 8.39 3.66
CA VAL A 45 -17.42 7.28 4.57
C VAL A 45 -16.32 7.13 5.61
N LEU A 46 -15.06 7.24 5.19
CA LEU A 46 -13.91 7.13 6.09
C LEU A 46 -13.89 8.25 7.11
N PHE A 47 -14.11 9.51 6.69
CA PHE A 47 -14.21 10.66 7.58
C PHE A 47 -15.23 10.40 8.70
N LEU A 48 -16.44 9.96 8.36
CA LEU A 48 -17.48 9.65 9.35
C LEU A 48 -17.11 8.49 10.27
N ARG A 49 -16.50 7.42 9.75
CA ARG A 49 -16.08 6.25 10.54
C ARG A 49 -14.93 6.58 11.49
N LEU A 50 -13.92 7.32 11.03
CA LEU A 50 -12.77 7.68 11.85
C LEU A 50 -13.16 8.61 12.99
N THR A 51 -14.01 9.60 12.71
CA THR A 51 -14.47 10.60 13.69
C THR A 51 -15.60 10.12 14.60
N GLY A 52 -16.30 9.04 14.22
CA GLY A 52 -17.48 8.55 14.93
C GLY A 52 -18.68 9.51 14.84
N ILE A 53 -18.69 10.42 13.86
CA ILE A 53 -19.79 11.35 13.62
C ILE A 53 -21.01 10.58 13.14
N LYS A 54 -22.16 10.87 13.76
CA LYS A 54 -23.48 10.39 13.33
C LYS A 54 -24.26 11.53 12.70
N VAL A 55 -24.70 11.36 11.46
CA VAL A 55 -25.54 12.30 10.72
C VAL A 55 -27.01 12.04 11.07
N HIS A 56 -27.77 13.10 11.41
CA HIS A 56 -29.19 12.99 11.75
C HIS A 56 -30.11 13.57 10.68
N ARG A 57 -29.75 14.74 10.15
CA ARG A 57 -30.61 15.47 9.20
C ARG A 57 -29.77 16.35 8.27
N LYS A 58 -30.08 16.33 6.98
CA LYS A 58 -29.57 17.28 5.98
C LYS A 58 -30.32 18.61 6.07
N MET A 59 -29.59 19.71 5.99
CA MET A 59 -30.10 21.09 5.95
C MET A 59 -29.57 21.79 4.69
N ALA A 60 -30.03 23.01 4.39
CA ALA A 60 -29.60 23.74 3.19
C ALA A 60 -28.08 24.01 3.16
N ALA A 61 -27.47 24.35 4.31
CA ALA A 61 -26.06 24.73 4.40
C ALA A 61 -25.14 23.66 5.03
N GLY A 62 -25.64 22.44 5.25
CA GLY A 62 -24.88 21.42 5.99
C GLY A 62 -25.75 20.32 6.61
N TRP A 63 -25.27 19.72 7.70
CA TRP A 63 -25.92 18.60 8.39
C TRP A 63 -25.97 18.80 9.90
N ILE A 64 -27.06 18.37 10.51
CA ILE A 64 -27.14 18.21 11.97
C ILE A 64 -26.52 16.86 12.32
N CYS A 65 -25.45 16.92 13.10
CA CYS A 65 -24.61 15.80 13.44
C CYS A 65 -24.49 15.63 14.95
N SER A 66 -23.97 14.48 15.38
CA SER A 66 -23.55 14.28 16.76
C SER A 66 -22.33 13.40 16.86
N VAL A 67 -21.53 13.61 17.90
CA VAL A 67 -20.41 12.73 18.23
C VAL A 67 -20.41 12.36 19.71
N ARG A 68 -19.88 11.18 20.02
CA ARG A 68 -19.70 10.70 21.40
C ARG A 68 -18.38 11.22 21.96
N LEU A 69 -18.44 11.93 23.08
CA LEU A 69 -17.27 12.47 23.80
C LEU A 69 -16.86 11.57 24.99
N GLY A 70 -17.77 10.71 25.46
CA GLY A 70 -17.55 9.79 26.58
C GLY A 70 -18.70 8.80 26.70
N TRP A 71 -18.78 8.01 27.78
CA TRP A 71 -19.80 6.95 27.88
C TRP A 71 -21.23 7.51 27.76
N PHE A 72 -21.52 8.58 28.50
CA PHE A 72 -22.84 9.22 28.55
C PHE A 72 -22.87 10.60 27.90
N ARG A 73 -21.75 11.08 27.37
CA ARG A 73 -21.64 12.43 26.80
C ARG A 73 -21.70 12.38 25.28
N ARG A 74 -22.73 13.02 24.71
CA ARG A 74 -22.89 13.23 23.27
C ARG A 74 -23.06 14.72 23.01
N LYS A 75 -22.34 15.25 22.03
CA LYS A 75 -22.51 16.63 21.57
C LYS A 75 -23.23 16.61 20.23
N ARG A 76 -24.30 17.39 20.11
CA ARG A 76 -24.92 17.73 18.82
C ARG A 76 -24.30 19.02 18.29
N PHE A 77 -24.10 19.08 16.98
CA PHE A 77 -23.51 20.23 16.30
C PHE A 77 -23.99 20.31 14.86
N PHE A 78 -23.83 21.47 14.24
CA PHE A 78 -24.06 21.68 12.82
C PHE A 78 -22.73 21.58 12.07
N LEU A 79 -22.64 20.68 11.10
CA LEU A 79 -21.47 20.48 10.26
C LEU A 79 -21.69 21.16 8.92
N LYS A 80 -20.92 22.21 8.64
CA LYS A 80 -21.04 23.06 7.44
C LYS A 80 -20.39 22.39 6.23
N LEU A 81 -20.84 22.79 5.04
CA LEU A 81 -20.30 22.29 3.76
C LEU A 81 -18.77 22.48 3.63
N HIS A 82 -18.24 23.65 3.98
CA HIS A 82 -16.81 23.92 3.88
C HIS A 82 -15.97 23.13 4.90
N GLU A 83 -16.52 22.82 6.08
CA GLU A 83 -15.83 21.98 7.08
C GLU A 83 -15.68 20.55 6.55
N ILE A 84 -16.71 20.04 5.87
CA ILE A 84 -16.64 18.74 5.20
C ILE A 84 -15.55 18.77 4.12
N ALA A 85 -15.57 19.76 3.23
CA ALA A 85 -14.54 19.88 2.19
C ALA A 85 -13.12 19.90 2.78
N TYR A 86 -12.90 20.68 3.85
CA TYR A 86 -11.62 20.73 4.56
C TYR A 86 -11.17 19.35 5.09
N PHE A 87 -12.07 18.58 5.71
CA PHE A 87 -11.71 17.23 6.19
C PHE A 87 -11.54 16.20 5.07
N LEU A 88 -12.27 16.34 3.96
CA LEU A 88 -12.07 15.46 2.81
C LEU A 88 -10.71 15.71 2.16
N HIS A 89 -10.25 16.95 2.08
CA HIS A 89 -8.92 17.29 1.58
C HIS A 89 -7.78 16.70 2.43
N GLN A 90 -7.95 16.62 3.75
CA GLN A 90 -6.97 15.92 4.60
C GLN A 90 -6.84 14.43 4.28
N LEU A 91 -7.81 13.83 3.58
CA LEU A 91 -7.78 12.43 3.13
C LEU A 91 -7.29 12.29 1.68
N ASP A 92 -6.76 13.36 1.05
CA ASP A 92 -6.23 13.32 -0.31
C ASP A 92 -5.04 12.36 -0.46
N PHE A 93 -4.34 12.04 0.63
CA PHE A 93 -3.27 11.04 0.61
C PHE A 93 -3.75 9.66 0.12
N LEU A 94 -5.05 9.33 0.24
CA LEU A 94 -5.63 8.06 -0.25
C LEU A 94 -5.59 7.92 -1.78
N ASP A 95 -5.42 9.03 -2.50
CA ASP A 95 -5.31 9.02 -3.96
C ASP A 95 -3.89 8.67 -4.43
N SER A 96 -2.96 8.51 -3.49
CA SER A 96 -1.58 8.10 -3.73
C SER A 96 -1.22 6.89 -2.88
N PHE A 97 -0.32 6.03 -3.36
CA PHE A 97 0.20 4.91 -2.58
C PHE A 97 1.58 5.24 -2.01
N CYS A 98 1.69 6.37 -1.30
CA CYS A 98 2.98 6.81 -0.77
C CYS A 98 3.35 6.08 0.53
N GLY A 99 4.47 5.35 0.49
CA GLY A 99 5.05 4.64 1.63
C GLY A 99 4.40 3.28 1.88
N PRO A 100 5.20 2.23 2.14
CA PRO A 100 4.65 0.90 2.35
C PRO A 100 4.03 0.78 3.73
N VAL A 101 2.70 0.87 3.79
CA VAL A 101 1.92 0.57 4.99
C VAL A 101 1.23 -0.78 4.88
N ARG A 102 1.12 -1.48 6.00
CA ARG A 102 0.57 -2.84 6.02
C ARG A 102 -0.08 -3.17 7.35
N LEU A 103 -0.93 -4.18 7.33
CA LEU A 103 -1.38 -4.82 8.57
C LEU A 103 -0.21 -5.60 9.18
N GLU A 104 -0.02 -5.47 10.50
CA GLU A 104 1.05 -6.18 11.21
C GLU A 104 0.81 -7.69 11.29
N LEU A 105 -0.48 -8.05 11.44
CA LEU A 105 -0.95 -9.40 11.61
C LEU A 105 -2.12 -9.68 10.67
N LEU A 106 -2.09 -10.84 10.06
CA LEU A 106 -3.14 -11.35 9.18
C LEU A 106 -3.33 -12.85 9.47
N HIS A 107 -4.53 -13.25 9.93
CA HIS A 107 -4.82 -14.64 10.31
C HIS A 107 -3.74 -15.27 11.23
N GLY A 108 -3.29 -14.52 12.24
CA GLY A 108 -2.27 -14.95 13.20
C GLY A 108 -0.83 -15.03 12.66
N ARG A 109 -0.60 -14.62 11.40
CA ARG A 109 0.71 -14.57 10.75
C ARG A 109 1.26 -13.15 10.83
N LYS A 110 2.58 -13.02 10.97
CA LYS A 110 3.27 -11.72 11.06
C LYS A 110 3.77 -11.32 9.69
N ALA A 111 3.51 -10.09 9.27
CA ALA A 111 4.06 -9.62 8.00
C ALA A 111 5.58 -9.39 8.08
N VAL A 112 6.26 -9.63 6.95
CA VAL A 112 7.68 -9.31 6.73
C VAL A 112 7.92 -7.80 6.84
N ASP A 113 9.18 -7.33 6.84
CA ASP A 113 9.46 -5.88 6.90
C ASP A 113 8.61 -5.09 5.88
N ALA A 114 8.06 -3.95 6.29
CA ALA A 114 7.16 -3.18 5.43
C ALA A 114 7.83 -2.75 4.11
N ARG A 115 9.15 -2.50 4.15
CA ARG A 115 9.96 -2.14 2.99
C ARG A 115 10.63 -3.36 2.34
N LEU A 116 10.26 -4.57 2.76
CA LEU A 116 10.79 -5.86 2.28
C LEU A 116 12.26 -6.14 2.61
N HIS A 117 12.88 -5.42 3.57
CA HIS A 117 14.21 -5.82 4.04
C HIS A 117 14.19 -7.25 4.62
N GLY A 118 15.19 -8.05 4.26
CA GLY A 118 15.30 -9.46 4.64
C GLY A 118 14.44 -10.41 3.83
N LEU A 119 13.67 -9.94 2.85
CA LEU A 119 13.01 -10.79 1.85
C LEU A 119 14.01 -11.17 0.77
N SER A 120 14.04 -12.43 0.34
CA SER A 120 14.96 -12.82 -0.74
C SER A 120 14.52 -12.22 -2.08
N PHE A 121 15.48 -12.05 -3.00
CA PHE A 121 15.20 -11.55 -4.33
C PHE A 121 14.25 -12.47 -5.09
N GLY A 122 14.41 -13.80 -4.98
CA GLY A 122 13.49 -14.76 -5.57
C GLY A 122 12.06 -14.62 -5.04
N GLU A 123 11.88 -14.43 -3.74
CA GLU A 123 10.55 -14.21 -3.15
C GLU A 123 9.93 -12.87 -3.58
N TYR A 124 10.75 -11.82 -3.77
CA TYR A 124 10.31 -10.56 -4.37
C TYR A 124 9.83 -10.75 -5.81
N LEU A 125 10.58 -11.46 -6.66
CA LEU A 125 10.18 -11.73 -8.04
C LEU A 125 8.88 -12.55 -8.09
N MET A 126 8.75 -13.57 -7.24
CA MET A 126 7.51 -14.34 -7.13
C MET A 126 6.32 -13.46 -6.74
N ALA A 127 6.49 -12.56 -5.76
CA ALA A 127 5.44 -11.65 -5.33
C ALA A 127 5.07 -10.63 -6.43
N GLU A 128 6.04 -10.10 -7.18
CA GLU A 128 5.77 -9.23 -8.32
C GLU A 128 5.03 -9.98 -9.44
N ASN A 129 5.40 -11.23 -9.74
CA ASN A 129 4.73 -12.03 -10.75
C ASN A 129 3.25 -12.27 -10.38
N LEU A 130 2.99 -12.64 -9.12
CA LEU A 130 1.64 -12.84 -8.60
C LEU A 130 0.83 -11.55 -8.66
N TYR A 131 1.44 -10.41 -8.31
CA TYR A 131 0.79 -9.10 -8.37
C TYR A 131 0.41 -8.71 -9.80
N GLN A 132 1.31 -8.87 -10.76
CA GLN A 132 1.04 -8.58 -12.17
C GLN A 132 -0.03 -9.51 -12.75
N GLY A 133 0.00 -10.79 -12.39
CA GLY A 133 -1.07 -11.73 -12.71
C GLY A 133 -2.43 -11.28 -12.15
N PHE A 134 -2.48 -10.80 -10.91
CA PHE A 134 -3.69 -10.25 -10.31
C PHE A 134 -4.20 -9.02 -11.06
N LEU A 135 -3.33 -8.09 -11.46
CA LEU A 135 -3.73 -6.93 -12.26
C LEU A 135 -4.31 -7.33 -13.62
N ALA A 136 -3.78 -8.41 -14.22
CA ALA A 136 -4.23 -8.89 -15.53
C ALA A 136 -5.58 -9.64 -15.47
N THR A 137 -5.83 -10.43 -14.42
CA THR A 137 -6.97 -11.36 -14.37
C THR A 137 -8.04 -11.00 -13.33
N GLY A 138 -7.69 -10.21 -12.31
CA GLY A 138 -8.53 -9.97 -11.14
C GLY A 138 -8.67 -11.19 -10.20
N GLU A 139 -7.89 -12.27 -10.41
CA GLU A 139 -8.03 -13.50 -9.62
C GLU A 139 -7.50 -13.33 -8.19
N GLY A 140 -8.42 -13.27 -7.22
CA GLY A 140 -8.08 -13.10 -5.80
C GLY A 140 -7.15 -14.18 -5.22
N ARG A 141 -7.10 -15.37 -5.81
CA ARG A 141 -6.18 -16.45 -5.40
C ARG A 141 -4.71 -16.05 -5.55
N LEU A 142 -4.37 -15.24 -6.55
CA LEU A 142 -3.00 -14.74 -6.74
C LEU A 142 -2.58 -13.83 -5.58
N MET A 143 -3.51 -13.02 -5.06
CA MET A 143 -3.28 -12.22 -3.86
C MET A 143 -3.15 -13.07 -2.61
N GLU A 144 -3.88 -14.19 -2.50
CA GLU A 144 -3.73 -15.14 -1.38
C GLU A 144 -2.36 -15.84 -1.39
N GLU A 145 -1.86 -16.18 -2.58
CA GLU A 145 -0.51 -16.73 -2.76
C GLU A 145 0.57 -15.69 -2.44
N MET A 146 0.36 -14.45 -2.86
CA MET A 146 1.25 -13.34 -2.54
C MET A 146 1.26 -13.06 -1.02
N ALA A 147 0.09 -13.07 -0.38
CA ALA A 147 -0.01 -12.90 1.07
C ALA A 147 0.70 -14.02 1.85
N ALA A 148 0.76 -15.24 1.29
CA ALA A 148 1.49 -16.35 1.91
C ALA A 148 3.02 -16.14 1.95
N LEU A 149 3.57 -15.40 0.98
CA LEU A 149 4.97 -14.94 0.95
C LEU A 149 5.19 -13.78 1.95
N LEU A 150 4.25 -12.84 1.99
CA LEU A 150 4.40 -11.60 2.76
C LEU A 150 4.05 -11.74 4.24
N TYR A 151 3.24 -12.73 4.62
CA TYR A 151 2.86 -13.02 6.01
C TYR A 151 3.37 -14.39 6.43
N ARG A 152 4.35 -14.38 7.35
CA ARG A 152 5.07 -15.56 7.82
C ARG A 152 4.44 -16.16 9.06
N ARG A 153 4.65 -17.46 9.22
CA ARG A 153 4.37 -18.18 10.47
C ARG A 153 5.32 -17.69 11.57
N LYS A 154 5.03 -18.05 12.83
CA LYS A 154 5.84 -17.63 13.99
C LYS A 154 7.31 -18.04 13.89
N ASN A 155 7.61 -19.15 13.22
CA ASN A 155 8.95 -19.66 12.97
C ASN A 155 9.64 -19.03 11.74
N GLY A 156 9.04 -18.00 11.13
CA GLY A 156 9.59 -17.32 9.95
C GLY A 156 9.33 -18.02 8.62
N SER A 157 8.81 -19.26 8.61
CA SER A 157 8.54 -19.97 7.36
C SER A 157 7.41 -19.31 6.56
N ALA A 158 7.42 -19.53 5.24
CA ALA A 158 6.28 -19.25 4.37
C ALA A 158 5.01 -19.85 4.98
N SER A 159 3.89 -19.14 4.84
CA SER A 159 2.63 -19.65 5.31
C SER A 159 1.90 -20.44 4.22
N GLY A 160 1.05 -21.38 4.61
CA GLY A 160 0.12 -21.98 3.66
C GLY A 160 -0.95 -20.96 3.28
N ARG A 161 -1.46 -21.06 2.04
CA ARG A 161 -2.55 -20.22 1.52
C ARG A 161 -3.73 -20.18 2.48
N PHE A 162 -4.39 -19.04 2.53
CA PHE A 162 -5.59 -18.81 3.31
C PHE A 162 -6.50 -17.86 2.57
N ARG A 163 -7.81 -18.05 2.72
CA ARG A 163 -8.79 -17.18 2.08
C ARG A 163 -8.73 -15.79 2.67
N MET A 164 -8.72 -14.79 1.80
CA MET A 164 -8.74 -13.39 2.19
C MET A 164 -10.08 -12.74 1.86
N SER A 165 -10.56 -11.91 2.78
CA SER A 165 -11.65 -10.98 2.52
C SER A 165 -11.20 -9.86 1.56
N ALA A 166 -12.17 -9.15 0.95
CA ALA A 166 -11.87 -8.00 0.09
C ALA A 166 -11.07 -6.90 0.81
N THR A 167 -11.31 -6.72 2.12
CA THR A 167 -10.53 -5.79 2.97
C THR A 167 -9.07 -6.21 3.08
N GLU A 168 -8.80 -7.51 3.23
CA GLU A 168 -7.45 -8.03 3.37
C GLU A 168 -6.71 -8.01 2.04
N GLN A 169 -7.38 -8.33 0.93
CA GLN A 169 -6.86 -8.16 -0.43
C GLN A 169 -6.49 -6.68 -0.70
N MET A 170 -7.35 -5.74 -0.32
CA MET A 170 -7.06 -4.30 -0.40
C MET A 170 -5.83 -3.93 0.43
N GLY A 171 -5.62 -4.57 1.59
CA GLY A 171 -4.42 -4.40 2.40
C GLY A 171 -3.14 -4.80 1.68
N ILE A 172 -3.13 -5.95 0.99
CA ILE A 172 -1.98 -6.37 0.17
C ILE A 172 -1.78 -5.40 -1.00
N PHE A 173 -2.86 -4.99 -1.66
CA PHE A 173 -2.82 -4.08 -2.80
C PHE A 173 -2.20 -2.72 -2.41
N VAL A 174 -2.70 -2.08 -1.35
CA VAL A 174 -2.16 -0.81 -0.83
C VAL A 174 -0.70 -0.97 -0.42
N TRP A 175 -0.37 -2.04 0.29
CA TRP A 175 1.02 -2.29 0.71
C TRP A 175 1.94 -2.41 -0.49
N TRP A 176 1.60 -3.25 -1.48
CA TRP A 176 2.46 -3.49 -2.61
C TRP A 176 2.66 -2.25 -3.49
N ASN A 177 1.60 -1.48 -3.76
CA ASN A 177 1.76 -0.19 -4.45
C ASN A 177 2.63 0.80 -3.66
N GLY A 178 2.56 0.75 -2.32
CA GLY A 178 3.46 1.50 -1.43
C GLY A 178 4.92 1.09 -1.57
N VAL A 179 5.18 -0.21 -1.73
CA VAL A 179 6.53 -0.74 -2.01
C VAL A 179 7.00 -0.30 -3.40
N LYS A 180 6.16 -0.43 -4.44
CA LYS A 180 6.52 -0.01 -5.80
C LYS A 180 6.87 1.47 -5.86
N SER A 181 6.04 2.33 -5.24
CA SER A 181 6.31 3.77 -5.14
C SER A 181 7.62 4.07 -4.39
N LEU A 182 7.95 3.31 -3.35
CA LEU A 182 9.23 3.43 -2.65
C LEU A 182 10.41 3.02 -3.55
N PHE A 183 10.27 1.91 -4.28
CA PHE A 183 11.33 1.39 -5.14
C PHE A 183 11.59 2.27 -6.35
N GLU A 184 10.55 2.87 -6.95
CA GLU A 184 10.69 3.87 -8.01
C GLU A 184 11.52 5.08 -7.55
N LEU A 185 11.39 5.51 -6.29
CA LEU A 185 12.18 6.62 -5.74
C LEU A 185 13.63 6.21 -5.42
N GLN A 186 13.82 4.96 -4.98
CA GLN A 186 15.10 4.45 -4.49
C GLN A 186 16.01 3.89 -5.59
N PHE A 187 15.43 3.27 -6.61
CA PHE A 187 16.11 2.60 -7.72
C PHE A 187 15.63 3.22 -9.04
N ARG A 188 15.93 4.50 -9.23
CA ARG A 188 15.37 5.34 -10.30
C ARG A 188 15.84 4.94 -11.69
N HIS A 189 17.07 4.44 -11.81
CA HIS A 189 17.62 4.02 -13.10
C HIS A 189 17.01 2.68 -13.52
N LEU A 190 16.71 1.81 -12.55
CA LEU A 190 16.05 0.54 -12.79
C LEU A 190 14.56 0.69 -13.13
N PHE A 191 13.81 1.46 -12.33
CA PHE A 191 12.37 1.63 -12.50
C PHE A 191 12.04 2.92 -13.25
N GLN A 192 12.27 2.90 -14.56
CA GLN A 192 11.87 3.98 -15.47
C GLN A 192 10.41 3.80 -15.91
N PRO A 193 9.66 4.89 -16.14
CA PRO A 193 8.31 4.81 -16.69
C PRO A 193 8.31 4.09 -18.04
N VAL A 194 7.53 3.02 -18.15
CA VAL A 194 7.33 2.32 -19.42
C VAL A 194 6.38 3.14 -20.30
N ALA A 195 6.68 3.24 -21.59
CA ALA A 195 5.79 3.92 -22.54
C ALA A 195 4.37 3.31 -22.52
N ALA A 196 3.36 4.18 -22.56
CA ALA A 196 1.96 3.76 -22.49
C ALA A 196 1.62 2.76 -23.61
N GLY A 197 1.07 1.60 -23.24
CA GLY A 197 0.64 0.56 -24.19
C GLY A 197 1.67 -0.53 -24.49
N ALA A 198 2.85 -0.51 -23.88
CA ALA A 198 3.79 -1.62 -24.00
C ALA A 198 3.25 -2.87 -23.26
N GLN A 199 3.09 -3.97 -23.98
CA GLN A 199 2.89 -5.27 -23.34
C GLN A 199 4.21 -5.73 -22.72
N VAL A 200 4.29 -5.70 -21.40
CA VAL A 200 5.46 -6.16 -20.66
C VAL A 200 5.30 -7.65 -20.40
N ASN A 201 6.15 -8.47 -21.01
CA ASN A 201 6.26 -9.88 -20.65
C ASN A 201 7.06 -10.00 -19.35
N MET A 202 6.35 -10.20 -18.23
CA MET A 202 6.97 -10.26 -16.91
C MET A 202 8.00 -11.37 -16.77
N GLN A 203 7.81 -12.52 -17.44
CA GLN A 203 8.80 -13.59 -17.43
C GLN A 203 10.10 -13.12 -18.07
N GLN A 204 10.03 -12.45 -19.22
CA GLN A 204 11.22 -11.88 -19.87
C GLN A 204 11.89 -10.81 -18.99
N VAL A 205 11.12 -9.98 -18.30
CA VAL A 205 11.69 -8.98 -17.36
C VAL A 205 12.46 -9.66 -16.24
N MET A 206 11.89 -10.71 -15.63
CA MET A 206 12.54 -11.47 -14.55
C MET A 206 13.79 -12.18 -15.05
N ASP A 207 13.72 -12.83 -16.21
CA ASP A 207 14.87 -13.51 -16.83
C ASP A 207 16.00 -12.52 -17.15
N MET A 208 15.67 -11.32 -17.63
CA MET A 208 16.65 -10.26 -17.87
C MET A 208 17.31 -9.78 -16.58
N GLN A 209 16.56 -9.61 -15.49
CA GLN A 209 17.12 -9.22 -14.19
C GLN A 209 18.06 -10.29 -13.63
N ILE A 210 17.66 -11.57 -13.70
CA ILE A 210 18.50 -12.68 -13.26
C ILE A 210 19.77 -12.74 -14.11
N ARG A 211 19.64 -12.65 -15.44
CA ARG A 211 20.79 -12.67 -16.36
C ARG A 211 21.75 -11.51 -16.13
N ALA A 212 21.24 -10.31 -15.85
CA ALA A 212 22.05 -9.13 -15.57
C ALA A 212 22.89 -9.32 -14.29
N LEU A 213 22.31 -9.90 -13.25
CA LEU A 213 22.99 -10.18 -11.98
C LEU A 213 24.00 -11.34 -12.08
N THR A 214 23.73 -12.34 -12.92
CA THR A 214 24.64 -13.49 -13.08
C THR A 214 25.72 -13.27 -14.14
N GLY A 215 25.55 -12.27 -15.01
CA GLY A 215 26.36 -12.14 -16.23
C GLY A 215 26.14 -13.29 -17.22
N GLY A 216 25.00 -13.99 -17.11
CA GLY A 216 24.69 -15.19 -17.90
C GLY A 216 25.25 -16.50 -17.35
N ASP A 217 25.87 -16.48 -16.17
CA ASP A 217 26.37 -17.69 -15.49
C ASP A 217 25.27 -18.35 -14.64
N ILE A 218 24.64 -19.40 -15.19
CA ILE A 218 23.54 -20.13 -14.53
C ILE A 218 23.93 -20.71 -13.16
N THR A 219 25.21 -20.97 -12.89
CA THR A 219 25.65 -21.54 -11.61
C THR A 219 25.47 -20.58 -10.44
N LYS A 220 25.28 -19.29 -10.71
CA LYS A 220 25.07 -18.23 -9.70
C LYS A 220 23.61 -17.94 -9.42
N GLU A 221 22.67 -18.49 -10.20
CA GLU A 221 21.24 -18.14 -10.08
C GLU A 221 20.68 -18.40 -8.69
N THR A 222 20.93 -19.58 -8.12
CA THR A 222 20.46 -19.93 -6.77
C THR A 222 20.97 -18.94 -5.74
N GLN A 223 22.26 -18.58 -5.80
CA GLN A 223 22.86 -17.61 -4.88
C GLN A 223 22.19 -16.24 -5.01
N ILE A 224 21.95 -15.77 -6.23
CA ILE A 224 21.28 -14.49 -6.49
C ILE A 224 19.84 -14.48 -5.98
N LEU A 225 19.08 -15.55 -6.23
CA LEU A 225 17.69 -15.66 -5.78
C LEU A 225 17.56 -15.71 -4.25
N GLU A 226 18.57 -16.22 -3.56
CA GLU A 226 18.63 -16.27 -2.09
C GLU A 226 19.14 -14.96 -1.45
N GLN A 227 19.78 -14.07 -2.22
CA GLN A 227 20.24 -12.77 -1.69
C GLN A 227 19.07 -11.89 -1.24
N ASP A 228 19.36 -10.97 -0.33
CA ASP A 228 18.42 -9.92 0.06
C ASP A 228 17.99 -9.09 -1.16
N CYS A 229 16.68 -8.85 -1.28
CA CYS A 229 16.11 -8.20 -2.45
C CYS A 229 16.63 -6.77 -2.63
N TRP A 230 16.92 -6.03 -1.55
CA TRP A 230 17.49 -4.69 -1.65
C TRP A 230 18.88 -4.73 -2.24
N ARG A 231 19.70 -5.72 -1.87
CA ARG A 231 21.05 -5.84 -2.43
C ARG A 231 20.99 -6.12 -3.93
N ALA A 232 20.13 -7.05 -4.36
CA ALA A 232 19.93 -7.35 -5.78
C ALA A 232 19.42 -6.14 -6.57
N LEU A 233 18.41 -5.43 -6.05
CA LEU A 233 17.86 -4.23 -6.69
C LEU A 233 18.87 -3.06 -6.75
N THR A 234 19.69 -2.90 -5.72
CA THR A 234 20.78 -1.89 -5.72
C THR A 234 21.78 -2.15 -6.83
N GLU A 235 22.16 -3.43 -7.03
CA GLU A 235 23.09 -3.81 -8.09
C GLU A 235 22.48 -3.60 -9.48
N LEU A 236 21.23 -4.02 -9.67
CA LEU A 236 20.49 -3.79 -10.91
C LEU A 236 20.37 -2.30 -11.26
N ASP A 237 20.12 -1.44 -10.27
CA ASP A 237 20.06 0.02 -10.47
C ASP A 237 21.41 0.61 -10.86
N ALA A 238 22.50 0.15 -10.25
CA ALA A 238 23.85 0.57 -10.61
C ALA A 238 24.20 0.17 -12.06
N GLN A 239 23.88 -1.07 -12.45
CA GLN A 239 24.07 -1.54 -13.83
C GLN A 239 23.23 -0.74 -14.83
N ALA A 240 21.99 -0.38 -14.48
CA ALA A 240 21.15 0.48 -15.31
C ALA A 240 21.75 1.88 -15.47
N ALA A 241 22.28 2.47 -14.40
CA ALA A 241 22.96 3.77 -14.43
C ALA A 241 24.22 3.75 -15.31
N GLU A 242 25.05 2.70 -15.19
CA GLU A 242 26.25 2.51 -16.02
C GLU A 242 25.89 2.37 -17.51
N ALA A 243 24.84 1.60 -17.82
CA ALA A 243 24.34 1.46 -19.18
C ALA A 243 23.84 2.80 -19.76
N GLU A 244 23.04 3.57 -18.99
CA GLU A 244 22.61 4.91 -19.38
C GLU A 244 23.79 5.84 -19.67
N GLU A 245 24.82 5.83 -18.82
CA GLU A 245 26.04 6.62 -19.04
C GLU A 245 26.80 6.20 -20.29
N TYR A 246 26.92 4.89 -20.53
CA TYR A 246 27.57 4.36 -21.73
C TYR A 246 26.83 4.81 -22.99
N TYR A 247 25.49 4.70 -23.01
CA TYR A 247 24.67 5.20 -24.12
C TYR A 247 24.81 6.70 -24.33
N LYS A 248 24.88 7.51 -23.26
CA LYS A 248 25.10 8.97 -23.39
C LYS A 248 26.48 9.32 -23.98
N LYS A 249 27.52 8.52 -23.67
CA LYS A 249 28.90 8.77 -24.12
C LYS A 249 29.18 8.21 -25.52
N HIS A 250 28.55 7.10 -25.90
CA HIS A 250 28.89 6.33 -27.10
C HIS A 250 27.73 6.08 -28.07
N GLY A 251 26.48 6.38 -27.68
CA GLY A 251 25.32 6.31 -28.55
C GLY A 251 25.22 7.54 -29.45
N ARG A 252 25.87 7.47 -30.62
CA ARG A 252 25.51 8.25 -31.80
C ARG A 252 24.57 7.45 -32.68
#